data_AF-A0A4V5UYF7-F1
#
_entry.id   AF-A0A4V5UYF7-F1
#
_cell.length_a   1.000
_cell.length_b   1.000
_cell.length_c   1.000
_cell.angle_alpha   90.00
_cell.angle_beta   90.00
_cell.angle_gamma   90.00
#
_symmetry.space_group_name_H-M   'P 1'
#
loop_
_entity.id
_entity.type
_entity.pdbx_description
1 polymer ?
#
loop_
_entity_poly.entity_id
_entity_poly.type
_entity_poly.pdbx_seq_one_letter_code
_entity_poly.pdbx_strand_id
1 'polypeptide(L)'
;MDEIKSRMVLEDHTYMVNGRPLVLYRIGVLASMLGRESVTMRKLERLGYIPKTPYTLKHEKRLGAIRLYSEEMILGLVNLAREEKILIQYGIPIYKTRFRERAKELFDQLLINQSGDVDLTGQAA
;
A
#
# COMPACT_ATOMS: atom_id res chain seq x y z
N MET A 1 -1.06 8.63 18.22
CA MET A 1 -1.47 8.41 16.81
C MET A 1 -0.78 9.37 15.84
N ASP A 2 -0.03 10.38 16.31
CA ASP A 2 0.44 11.51 15.49
C ASP A 2 1.64 11.28 14.56
N GLU A 3 2.56 10.35 14.86
CA GLU A 3 3.74 10.15 13.99
C GLU A 3 3.40 9.51 12.63
N ILE A 4 2.35 8.67 12.59
CA ILE A 4 1.95 7.95 11.37
C ILE A 4 1.34 8.93 10.37
N LYS A 5 0.39 9.75 10.81
CA LYS A 5 -0.26 10.74 9.94
C LYS A 5 0.74 11.81 9.48
N SER A 6 1.63 12.26 10.36
CA SER A 6 2.65 13.26 10.03
C SER A 6 3.57 12.84 8.87
N ARG A 7 3.98 11.56 8.82
CA ARG A 7 4.80 11.04 7.71
C ARG A 7 4.03 10.87 6.39
N MET A 8 2.74 10.61 6.46
CA MET A 8 1.91 10.46 5.26
C MET A 8 1.72 11.81 4.57
N VAL A 9 1.52 12.89 5.33
CA VAL A 9 1.31 14.26 4.81
C VAL A 9 2.48 14.79 3.95
N LEU A 10 3.70 14.25 4.09
CA LEU A 10 4.86 14.72 3.30
C LEU A 10 4.98 14.06 1.92
N GLU A 11 4.30 12.94 1.67
CA GLU A 11 4.39 12.18 0.42
C GLU A 11 3.01 11.93 -0.21
N ASP A 12 1.96 12.59 0.29
CA ASP A 12 0.63 12.45 -0.25
C ASP A 12 0.52 13.07 -1.65
N HIS A 13 -0.15 12.35 -2.54
CA HIS A 13 -0.52 12.87 -3.84
C HIS A 13 -2.00 12.58 -4.01
N THR A 14 -2.78 13.61 -4.32
CA THR A 14 -4.21 13.46 -4.59
C THR A 14 -4.39 13.09 -6.06
N TYR A 15 -5.10 11.99 -6.31
CA TYR A 15 -5.42 11.50 -7.65
C TYR A 15 -6.93 11.42 -7.82
N MET A 16 -7.40 11.65 -9.04
CA MET A 16 -8.80 11.39 -9.38
C MET A 16 -8.96 9.90 -9.68
N VAL A 17 -9.79 9.22 -8.87
CA VAL A 17 -10.12 7.81 -9.01
C VAL A 17 -11.65 7.70 -9.06
N ASN A 18 -12.20 7.19 -10.15
CA ASN A 18 -13.66 7.06 -10.34
C ASN A 18 -14.42 8.38 -10.12
N GLY A 19 -13.84 9.50 -10.57
CA GLY A 19 -14.43 10.84 -10.39
C GLY A 19 -14.37 11.40 -8.97
N ARG A 20 -13.65 10.74 -8.05
CA ARG A 20 -13.44 11.19 -6.67
C ARG A 20 -11.97 11.47 -6.40
N PRO A 21 -11.62 12.57 -5.71
CA PRO A 21 -10.26 12.77 -5.25
C PRO A 21 -9.93 11.73 -4.17
N LEU A 22 -8.86 10.99 -4.39
CA LEU A 22 -8.34 9.99 -3.47
C LEU A 22 -6.86 10.26 -3.23
N VAL A 23 -6.50 10.33 -1.95
CA VAL A 23 -5.10 10.46 -1.55
C VAL A 23 -4.43 9.11 -1.67
N LEU A 24 -3.37 9.04 -2.47
CA LEU A 24 -2.60 7.83 -2.66
C LEU A 24 -1.12 8.06 -2.39
N TYR A 25 -0.48 6.98 -1.96
CA TYR A 25 0.89 6.96 -1.48
C TYR A 25 1.71 5.94 -2.24
N ARG A 26 2.99 6.24 -2.47
CA ARG A 26 3.91 5.27 -3.08
C ARG A 26 4.24 4.15 -2.10
N ILE A 27 4.69 3.01 -2.64
CA ILE A 27 5.15 1.87 -1.84
C ILE A 27 6.25 2.24 -0.82
N GLY A 28 6.99 3.33 -1.04
CA GLY A 28 8.01 3.84 -0.13
C GLY A 28 7.46 4.25 1.23
N VAL A 29 6.28 4.89 1.25
CA VAL A 29 5.57 5.25 2.49
C VAL A 29 5.23 4.00 3.30
N LEU A 30 4.63 2.99 2.65
CA LEU A 30 4.33 1.71 3.28
C LEU A 30 5.59 1.02 3.83
N ALA A 31 6.66 1.03 3.04
CA ALA A 31 7.94 0.43 3.43
C ALA A 31 8.52 1.12 4.69
N SER A 32 8.56 2.45 4.70
CA SER A 32 8.99 3.27 5.83
C SER A 32 8.16 2.98 7.10
N MET A 33 6.84 2.87 6.96
CA MET A 33 5.94 2.58 8.09
C MET A 33 6.15 1.18 8.69
N LEU A 34 6.54 0.21 7.86
CA LEU A 34 6.83 -1.14 8.31
C LEU A 34 8.30 -1.32 8.74
N GLY A 35 9.10 -0.25 8.68
CA GLY A 35 10.54 -0.30 8.94
C GLY A 35 11.27 -1.23 7.97
N ARG A 36 10.83 -1.33 6.71
CA ARG A 36 11.38 -2.22 5.68
C ARG A 36 11.79 -1.43 4.45
N GLU A 37 12.68 -2.03 3.66
CA GLU A 37 13.04 -1.48 2.36
C GLU A 37 11.93 -1.64 1.32
N SER A 38 11.81 -0.68 0.40
CA SER A 38 10.84 -0.75 -0.71
C SER A 38 10.97 -2.04 -1.53
N VAL A 39 12.20 -2.54 -1.72
CA VAL A 39 12.44 -3.81 -2.44
C VAL A 39 11.85 -5.02 -1.71
N THR A 40 11.81 -4.98 -0.37
CA THR A 40 11.20 -6.04 0.45
C THR A 40 9.70 -6.03 0.24
N MET A 41 9.07 -4.86 0.24
CA MET A 41 7.63 -4.73 -0.02
C MET A 41 7.25 -5.29 -1.40
N ARG A 42 8.02 -4.94 -2.44
CA ARG A 42 7.81 -5.50 -3.79
C ARG A 42 7.98 -7.03 -3.84
N LYS A 43 8.91 -7.58 -3.04
CA LYS A 43 9.09 -9.03 -2.92
C LYS A 43 7.88 -9.67 -2.22
N LEU A 44 7.37 -9.08 -1.16
CA LEU A 44 6.17 -9.55 -0.46
C LEU A 44 4.93 -9.55 -1.37
N GLU A 45 4.76 -8.51 -2.19
CA GLU A 45 3.71 -8.48 -3.22
C GLU A 45 3.87 -9.60 -4.24
N ARG A 46 5.09 -9.79 -4.76
CA ARG A 46 5.38 -10.83 -5.76
C ARG A 46 5.11 -12.23 -5.23
N LEU A 47 5.42 -12.46 -3.97
CA LEU A 47 5.18 -13.73 -3.28
C LEU A 47 3.73 -13.89 -2.79
N GLY A 48 2.88 -12.87 -2.97
CA GLY A 48 1.47 -12.91 -2.58
C GLY A 48 1.22 -12.84 -1.08
N TYR A 49 2.18 -12.35 -0.29
CA TYR A 49 1.97 -12.03 1.14
C TYR A 49 1.19 -10.73 1.31
N ILE A 50 1.30 -9.83 0.34
CA ILE A 50 0.54 -8.58 0.28
C ILE A 50 -0.14 -8.57 -1.09
N PRO A 51 -1.46 -8.34 -1.17
CA PRO A 51 -2.13 -8.18 -2.45
C PRO A 51 -1.57 -6.99 -3.23
N LYS A 52 -1.57 -7.08 -4.57
CA LYS A 52 -1.24 -5.94 -5.41
C LYS A 52 -2.36 -4.90 -5.29
N THR A 53 -1.97 -3.64 -5.16
CA THR A 53 -2.91 -2.51 -5.26
C THR A 53 -3.52 -2.41 -6.67
N PRO A 54 -4.81 -2.04 -6.81
CA PRO A 54 -5.40 -1.69 -8.10
C PRO A 54 -4.87 -0.36 -8.64
N TYR A 55 -4.32 0.50 -7.77
CA TYR A 55 -3.92 1.85 -8.14
C TYR A 55 -2.51 1.83 -8.73
N THR A 56 -2.43 1.98 -10.05
CA THR A 56 -1.15 1.99 -10.76
C THR A 56 -1.03 3.19 -11.68
N LEU A 57 -0.03 4.03 -11.45
CA LEU A 57 0.32 5.14 -12.32
C LEU A 57 1.27 4.65 -13.41
N LYS A 58 0.82 4.70 -14.67
CA LYS A 58 1.71 4.48 -15.82
C LYS A 58 2.51 5.76 -16.08
N HIS A 59 3.78 5.60 -16.41
CA HIS A 59 4.65 6.73 -16.74
C HIS A 59 5.19 6.52 -18.15
N GLU A 60 4.92 7.45 -19.07
CA GLU A 60 5.25 7.32 -20.50
C GLU A 60 6.72 6.97 -20.76
N LYS A 61 7.62 7.56 -19.98
CA LYS A 61 9.08 7.42 -20.14
C LYS A 61 9.75 6.37 -19.25
N ARG A 62 9.02 5.68 -18.36
CA ARG A 62 9.61 4.68 -17.45
C ARG A 62 9.03 3.30 -17.72
N LEU A 63 9.91 2.30 -17.78
CA LEU A 63 9.50 0.90 -17.86
C LEU A 63 8.85 0.48 -16.53
N GLY A 64 7.54 0.27 -16.57
CA GLY A 64 6.75 -0.26 -15.47
C GLY A 64 5.83 0.77 -14.79
N ALA A 65 4.70 0.28 -14.27
CA ALA A 65 3.74 1.11 -13.54
C ALA A 65 4.17 1.30 -12.07
N ILE A 66 3.96 2.51 -11.56
CA ILE A 66 4.17 2.86 -10.16
C ILE A 66 2.93 2.43 -9.39
N ARG A 67 3.11 1.60 -8.36
CA ARG A 67 2.04 1.18 -7.45
C ARG A 67 1.78 2.24 -6.39
N LEU A 68 0.50 2.52 -6.18
CA LEU A 68 0.00 3.50 -5.25
C LEU A 68 -0.96 2.83 -4.25
N TYR A 69 -0.99 3.26 -3.00
CA TYR A 69 -1.84 2.68 -1.95
C TYR A 69 -2.64 3.78 -1.30
N SER A 70 -3.90 3.51 -0.94
CA SER A 70 -4.68 4.45 -0.13
C SER A 70 -4.20 4.47 1.32
N GLU A 71 -4.65 5.45 2.09
CA GLU A 71 -4.37 5.53 3.52
C GLU A 71 -4.84 4.27 4.25
N GLU A 72 -6.04 3.79 3.97
CA GLU A 72 -6.65 2.62 4.60
C GLU A 72 -5.87 1.34 4.29
N MET A 73 -5.36 1.20 3.06
CA MET A 73 -4.50 0.07 2.69
C MET A 73 -3.20 0.08 3.52
N ILE A 74 -2.55 1.24 3.65
CA ILE A 74 -1.30 1.36 4.39
C ILE A 74 -1.54 1.10 5.87
N LEU A 75 -2.49 1.80 6.49
CA LEU A 75 -2.78 1.68 7.91
C LEU A 75 -3.23 0.27 8.27
N GLY A 76 -4.09 -0.35 7.45
CA GLY A 76 -4.53 -1.72 7.66
C GLY A 76 -3.36 -2.71 7.64
N LEU A 77 -2.46 -2.62 6.65
CA LEU A 77 -1.27 -3.48 6.59
C LEU A 77 -0.32 -3.25 7.78
N VAL A 78 -0.14 -2.00 8.21
CA VAL A 78 0.70 -1.66 9.37
C VAL A 78 0.12 -2.24 10.65
N ASN A 79 -1.19 -2.13 10.85
CA ASN A 79 -1.86 -2.71 12.01
C ASN A 79 -1.76 -4.23 12.02
N LEU A 80 -2.04 -4.90 10.90
CA LEU A 80 -1.85 -6.34 10.75
C LEU A 80 -0.40 -6.75 11.03
N ALA A 81 0.58 -6.00 10.53
CA ALA A 81 1.98 -6.32 10.72
C ALA A 81 2.43 -6.20 12.18
N ARG A 82 1.84 -5.26 12.93
CA ARG A 82 2.04 -5.12 14.38
C ARG A 82 1.39 -6.24 15.16
N GLU A 83 0.14 -6.57 14.86
CA GLU A 83 -0.62 -7.64 15.51
C GLU A 83 0.02 -9.01 15.32
N GLU A 84 0.42 -9.32 14.08
CA GLU A 84 1.09 -10.58 13.73
C GLU A 84 2.59 -10.58 14.09
N LYS A 85 3.10 -9.46 14.63
CA LYS A 85 4.49 -9.30 15.09
C LYS A 85 5.51 -9.64 13.98
N ILE A 86 5.23 -9.20 12.76
CA ILE A 86 6.11 -9.41 11.59
C ILE A 86 6.97 -8.18 11.26
N LEU A 87 6.88 -7.09 12.03
CA LEU A 87 7.83 -5.99 11.92
C LEU A 87 9.24 -6.45 12.31
N ILE A 88 10.27 -5.79 11.76
CA ILE A 88 11.68 -6.16 11.98
C ILE A 88 12.00 -6.31 13.47
N GLN A 89 11.43 -5.45 14.31
CA GLN A 89 11.63 -5.43 15.76
C GLN A 89 11.09 -6.66 16.53
N TYR A 90 10.18 -7.45 15.94
CA TYR A 90 9.55 -8.58 16.63
C TYR A 90 10.04 -9.95 16.16
N GLY A 91 10.50 -10.05 14.91
CA GLY A 91 11.22 -11.22 14.41
C GLY A 91 10.39 -12.47 14.08
N ILE A 92 9.05 -12.44 14.13
CA ILE A 92 8.25 -13.61 13.73
C ILE A 92 8.32 -13.78 12.19
N PRO A 93 8.74 -14.95 11.67
CA PRO A 93 8.74 -15.18 10.24
C PRO A 93 7.32 -15.13 9.67
N ILE A 94 7.11 -14.30 8.65
CA ILE A 94 5.78 -14.03 8.06
C ILE A 94 5.00 -15.30 7.64
N TYR A 95 5.69 -16.35 7.20
CA TYR A 95 5.08 -17.61 6.79
C TYR A 95 4.49 -18.43 7.96
N LYS A 96 4.80 -18.06 9.21
CA LYS A 96 4.23 -18.66 10.43
C LYS A 96 3.04 -17.87 10.98
N THR A 97 2.58 -16.85 10.25
CA THR A 97 1.55 -15.91 10.71
C THR A 97 0.35 -15.93 9.78
N ARG A 98 -0.76 -15.34 10.22
CA ARG A 98 -1.97 -15.19 9.39
C ARG A 98 -1.95 -13.91 8.55
N PHE A 99 -0.84 -13.19 8.54
CA PHE A 99 -0.71 -11.90 7.86
C PHE A 99 -1.14 -11.96 6.39
N ARG A 100 -0.75 -13.02 5.65
CA ARG A 100 -1.10 -13.18 4.24
C ARG A 100 -2.62 -13.25 4.02
N GLU A 101 -3.30 -14.06 4.82
CA GLU A 101 -4.75 -14.26 4.74
C GLU A 101 -5.47 -12.95 5.09
N ARG A 102 -5.08 -12.34 6.21
CA ARG A 102 -5.70 -11.10 6.71
C ARG A 102 -5.42 -9.90 5.80
N ALA A 103 -4.25 -9.83 5.18
CA ALA A 103 -3.94 -8.80 4.19
C ALA A 103 -4.82 -8.95 2.94
N LYS A 104 -5.12 -10.20 2.53
CA LYS A 104 -6.07 -10.46 1.44
C LYS A 104 -7.48 -10.01 1.83
N GLU A 105 -7.97 -10.43 2.99
CA GLU A 105 -9.30 -10.04 3.49
C GLU A 105 -9.46 -8.53 3.59
N LEU A 106 -8.44 -7.83 4.11
CA LEU A 106 -8.39 -6.37 4.16
C LEU A 106 -8.57 -5.75 2.77
N PHE A 107 -7.81 -6.20 1.78
CA PHE A 107 -7.89 -5.64 0.43
C PHE A 107 -9.23 -5.98 -0.23
N ASP A 108 -9.73 -7.21 -0.08
CA ASP A 108 -11.04 -7.59 -0.62
C ASP A 108 -12.14 -6.65 -0.07
N GLN A 109 -12.13 -6.37 1.24
CA GLN A 109 -13.06 -5.45 1.87
C GLN A 109 -12.92 -4.01 1.34
N LEU A 110 -11.69 -3.50 1.21
CA LEU A 110 -11.45 -2.15 0.70
C LEU A 110 -11.83 -2.02 -0.78
N LEU A 111 -11.61 -3.05 -1.60
CA LEU A 111 -11.88 -3.03 -3.05
C LEU A 111 -13.37 -3.18 -3.37
N ILE A 112 -14.11 -4.00 -2.62
CA ILE A 112 -15.58 -4.06 -2.72
C ILE A 112 -16.17 -2.66 -2.53
N ASN A 113 -15.61 -1.88 -1.61
CA ASN A 113 -16.07 -0.53 -1.32
C ASN A 113 -15.59 0.54 -2.34
N GLN A 114 -14.69 0.20 -3.28
CA GLN A 114 -13.98 1.15 -4.14
C GLN A 114 -14.10 0.84 -5.66
N SER A 115 -15.01 -0.05 -6.07
CA SER A 115 -15.11 -0.57 -7.45
C SER A 115 -15.32 0.52 -8.51
N GLY A 116 -14.36 0.64 -9.44
CA GLY A 116 -14.44 1.38 -10.71
C GLY A 116 -13.05 1.48 -11.37
N ASP A 117 -13.01 1.55 -12.70
CA ASP A 117 -11.77 1.55 -13.49
C ASP A 117 -10.93 2.82 -13.26
N VAL A 118 -9.66 2.61 -12.91
CA VAL A 118 -8.74 3.67 -12.51
C VAL A 118 -8.01 4.21 -13.74
N ASP A 119 -8.49 5.31 -14.31
CA ASP A 119 -7.75 6.07 -15.32
C ASP A 119 -6.79 7.07 -14.66
N LEU A 120 -5.55 6.61 -14.38
CA LEU A 120 -4.46 7.48 -13.89
C LEU A 120 -3.65 8.06 -15.06
N THR A 121 -4.29 8.44 -16.18
CA THR A 121 -3.62 9.30 -17.17
C THR A 121 -3.27 10.61 -16.50
N GLY A 122 -1.96 10.87 -16.40
CA GLY A 122 -1.43 11.84 -15.46
C GLY A 122 -1.89 13.27 -15.73
N GLN A 123 -2.22 13.96 -14.65
CA GLN A 123 -1.85 15.37 -14.50
C GLN A 123 -0.94 15.45 -13.27
N ALA A 124 0.36 15.29 -13.53
CA ALA A 124 1.33 16.04 -12.75
C ALA A 124 1.37 17.43 -13.40
N ALA A 125 0.69 18.39 -12.77
CA ALA A 125 0.94 19.81 -13.02
C ALA A 125 2.28 20.19 -12.36
#